data_AF-A0A8B6GSN4-F1
#
_entry.id   AF-A0A8B6GSN4-F1
#
_cell.length_a   1.000
_cell.length_b   1.000
_cell.length_c   1.000
_cell.angle_alpha   90.00
_cell.angle_beta   90.00
_cell.angle_gamma   90.00
#
_symmetry.space_group_name_H-M   'P 1'
#
loop_
_entity.id
_entity.type
_entity.pdbx_description
1 polymer ?
#
loop_
_entity_poly.entity_id
_entity_poly.type
_entity_poly.pdbx_seq_one_letter_code
_entity_poly.pdbx_strand_id
1 'polypeptide(L)'
;MTQAPTPNVNITDVPTLKANITQAPTPKAIITQAPSPKVKKTQAPTPKANITYAPTPKVNITYAPTPKVNITQAPTPKAIITHASTPKVNITQAPTPKAIITQAPTPKANITQAPTPKVNITQALTPKANITQAPTPKVNKTQTPTPKANITYAPTPKVNITDAPTPKVNITQAPTPKVNITQAPTPKTIITQAPTPKANITQAPTPNVNITHSPTPKVNITQAPTPKGKVTLPCYNEMMLDIESKQKALKQKYVKTHKHTVAVEYIEYMDELATLNGCRPDLGMS
;
A
#
# COMPACT_ATOMS: atom_id res chain seq x y z
N MET A 1 24.98 -32.73 17.07
CA MET A 1 24.04 -31.60 17.32
C MET A 1 22.74 -32.17 17.86
N THR A 2 22.53 -32.13 19.17
CA THR A 2 21.28 -32.53 19.82
C THR A 2 20.20 -31.51 19.45
N GLN A 3 19.22 -31.90 18.64
CA GLN A 3 18.03 -31.08 18.40
C GLN A 3 17.32 -30.86 19.75
N ALA A 4 17.18 -29.60 20.17
CA ALA A 4 16.27 -29.27 21.27
C ALA A 4 14.86 -29.79 20.92
N PRO A 5 14.14 -30.41 21.87
CA PRO A 5 12.80 -30.94 21.63
C PRO A 5 11.90 -29.86 21.05
N THR A 6 11.14 -30.19 20.00
CA THR A 6 10.26 -29.23 19.31
C THR A 6 9.10 -28.88 20.25
N PRO A 7 9.04 -27.67 20.84
CA PRO A 7 7.97 -27.33 21.76
C PRO A 7 6.70 -27.11 20.93
N ASN A 8 5.80 -28.09 20.99
CA ASN A 8 4.45 -27.99 20.48
C ASN A 8 3.52 -27.71 21.66
N VAL A 9 2.92 -26.53 21.65
CA VAL A 9 1.86 -26.16 22.59
C VAL A 9 0.54 -26.38 21.87
N ASN A 10 -0.23 -27.38 22.30
CA ASN A 10 -1.59 -27.60 21.85
C ASN A 10 -2.52 -27.44 23.05
N ILE A 11 -3.38 -26.43 23.01
CA ILE A 11 -4.20 -26.05 24.16
C ILE A 11 -5.62 -25.77 23.70
N THR A 12 -6.56 -26.38 24.42
CA THR A 12 -7.99 -26.23 24.24
C THR A 12 -8.59 -25.85 25.60
N ASP A 13 -9.50 -24.89 25.63
CA ASP A 13 -10.33 -24.55 26.81
C ASP A 13 -9.54 -24.24 28.08
N VAL A 14 -8.70 -23.19 28.02
CA VAL A 14 -8.02 -22.67 29.23
C VAL A 14 -8.39 -21.21 29.48
N PRO A 15 -8.61 -20.81 30.75
CA PRO A 15 -9.01 -19.45 31.09
C PRO A 15 -7.92 -18.42 30.76
N THR A 16 -6.64 -18.79 30.92
CA THR A 16 -5.50 -17.97 30.51
C THR A 16 -4.38 -18.83 29.95
N LEU A 17 -3.62 -18.27 28.99
CA LEU A 17 -2.47 -18.94 28.41
C LEU A 17 -1.33 -17.96 28.15
N LYS A 18 -0.13 -18.32 28.61
CA LYS A 18 1.13 -17.71 28.18
C LYS A 18 2.05 -18.80 27.63
N ALA A 19 2.30 -18.79 26.33
CA ALA A 19 3.23 -19.70 25.66
C ALA A 19 4.48 -18.91 25.25
N ASN A 20 5.60 -19.15 25.94
CA ASN A 20 6.89 -18.56 25.62
C ASN A 20 7.79 -19.65 25.05
N ILE A 21 8.24 -19.47 23.80
CA ILE A 21 9.10 -20.44 23.13
C ILE A 21 10.33 -19.73 22.59
N THR A 22 11.52 -20.20 22.98
CA THR A 22 12.80 -19.60 22.63
C THR A 22 13.71 -20.67 22.04
N GLN A 23 14.44 -20.35 20.97
CA GLN A 23 15.46 -21.24 20.36
C GLN A 23 14.94 -22.62 19.94
N ALA A 24 13.68 -22.68 19.50
CA ALA A 24 13.11 -23.91 18.95
C ALA A 24 13.12 -23.87 17.41
N PRO A 25 13.52 -24.95 16.71
CA PRO A 25 13.58 -24.97 15.24
C PRO A 25 12.22 -24.72 14.55
N THR A 26 11.19 -25.45 14.99
CA THR A 26 9.88 -25.48 14.31
C THR A 26 8.66 -25.35 15.25
N PRO A 27 8.69 -24.47 16.27
CA PRO A 27 7.71 -24.49 17.35
C PRO A 27 6.31 -24.17 16.87
N LYS A 28 5.33 -24.98 17.26
CA LYS A 28 3.91 -24.79 16.95
C LYS A 28 3.14 -24.41 18.21
N ALA A 29 2.28 -23.42 18.10
CA ALA A 29 1.28 -23.08 19.11
C ALA A 29 -0.08 -23.19 18.43
N ILE A 30 -0.90 -24.14 18.88
CA ILE A 30 -2.28 -24.35 18.45
C ILE A 30 -3.14 -24.07 19.67
N ILE A 31 -4.02 -23.09 19.55
CA ILE A 31 -4.82 -22.59 20.68
C ILE A 31 -6.27 -22.47 20.21
N THR A 32 -7.15 -23.16 20.91
CA THR A 32 -8.59 -23.14 20.67
C THR A 32 -9.29 -22.72 21.94
N GLN A 33 -10.24 -21.78 21.85
CA GLN A 33 -11.09 -21.37 22.98
C GLN A 33 -10.27 -20.91 24.22
N ALA A 34 -9.32 -20.02 24.00
CA ALA A 34 -8.62 -19.34 25.09
C ALA A 34 -9.01 -17.86 25.09
N PRO A 35 -9.52 -17.29 26.21
CA PRO A 35 -9.98 -15.89 26.26
C PRO A 35 -8.91 -14.87 25.83
N SER A 36 -7.69 -15.02 26.34
CA SER A 36 -6.61 -14.03 26.19
C SER A 36 -5.22 -14.64 26.04
N PRO A 37 -4.97 -15.53 25.06
CA PRO A 37 -3.69 -16.21 24.92
C PRO A 37 -2.59 -15.24 24.51
N LYS A 38 -1.43 -15.37 25.15
CA LYS A 38 -0.21 -14.65 24.84
C LYS A 38 0.82 -15.64 24.32
N VAL A 39 1.17 -15.55 23.04
CA VAL A 39 2.19 -16.37 22.39
C VAL A 39 3.41 -15.49 22.11
N LYS A 40 4.55 -15.80 22.72
CA LYS A 40 5.84 -15.17 22.43
C LYS A 40 6.79 -16.22 21.85
N LYS A 41 7.34 -15.95 20.66
CA LYS A 41 8.34 -16.81 20.02
C LYS A 41 9.58 -16.00 19.66
N THR A 42 10.74 -16.46 20.10
CA THR A 42 12.00 -15.73 19.93
C THR A 42 13.07 -16.67 19.35
N GLN A 43 13.84 -16.20 18.36
CA GLN A 43 14.93 -16.99 17.76
C GLN A 43 14.45 -18.37 17.27
N ALA A 44 13.34 -18.39 16.54
CA ALA A 44 12.75 -19.61 16.01
C ALA A 44 12.77 -19.55 14.46
N PRO A 45 13.41 -20.49 13.75
CA PRO A 45 13.46 -20.53 12.29
C PRO A 45 12.08 -20.46 11.61
N THR A 46 11.13 -21.30 12.05
CA THR A 46 9.83 -21.52 11.36
C THR A 46 8.60 -21.54 12.29
N PRO A 47 8.45 -20.59 13.23
CA PRO A 47 7.39 -20.63 14.23
C PRO A 47 6.00 -20.52 13.61
N LYS A 48 5.06 -21.34 14.10
CA LYS A 48 3.64 -21.29 13.71
C LYS A 48 2.75 -20.97 14.91
N ALA A 49 1.85 -20.02 14.79
CA ALA A 49 0.80 -19.75 15.77
C ALA A 49 -0.56 -19.83 15.07
N ASN A 50 -1.39 -20.78 15.48
CA ASN A 50 -2.76 -20.97 15.02
C ASN A 50 -3.68 -20.73 16.22
N ILE A 51 -4.55 -19.74 16.14
CA ILE A 51 -5.45 -19.38 17.23
C ILE A 51 -6.87 -19.28 16.70
N THR A 52 -7.80 -19.99 17.32
CA THR A 52 -9.22 -20.02 16.95
C THR A 52 -10.09 -19.74 18.17
N TYR A 53 -11.17 -18.99 18.00
CA TYR A 53 -12.12 -18.65 19.08
C TYR A 53 -11.43 -18.02 20.29
N ALA A 54 -10.63 -16.98 20.06
CA ALA A 54 -9.94 -16.25 21.11
C ALA A 54 -10.34 -14.76 21.07
N PRO A 55 -11.03 -14.25 22.09
CA PRO A 55 -11.39 -12.83 22.23
C PRO A 55 -10.24 -11.85 21.98
N THR A 56 -9.10 -12.02 22.67
CA THR A 56 -8.02 -11.01 22.68
C THR A 56 -6.59 -11.57 22.49
N PRO A 57 -6.33 -12.44 21.49
CA PRO A 57 -5.05 -13.11 21.35
C PRO A 57 -3.93 -12.13 21.02
N LYS A 58 -2.77 -12.33 21.65
CA LYS A 58 -1.54 -11.56 21.42
C LYS A 58 -0.44 -12.50 20.96
N VAL A 59 0.02 -12.34 19.73
CA VAL A 59 1.13 -13.11 19.15
C VAL A 59 2.29 -12.17 18.87
N ASN A 60 3.44 -12.44 19.49
CA ASN A 60 4.68 -11.71 19.28
C ASN A 60 5.74 -12.70 18.79
N ILE A 61 6.30 -12.45 17.60
CA ILE A 61 7.38 -13.27 17.04
C ILE A 61 8.57 -12.37 16.69
N THR A 62 9.76 -12.73 17.16
CA THR A 62 10.98 -11.94 16.96
C THR A 62 12.13 -12.84 16.52
N TYR A 63 12.96 -12.37 15.58
CA TYR A 63 14.10 -13.11 15.04
C TYR A 63 13.66 -14.47 14.47
N ALA A 64 12.79 -14.42 13.48
CA ALA A 64 12.22 -15.61 12.86
C ALA A 64 12.24 -15.47 11.34
N PRO A 65 13.03 -16.26 10.60
CA PRO A 65 13.05 -16.26 9.14
C PRO A 65 11.68 -16.41 8.47
N THR A 66 10.84 -17.34 8.92
CA THR A 66 9.60 -17.71 8.17
C THR A 66 8.34 -17.89 9.06
N PRO A 67 8.01 -16.93 9.94
CA PRO A 67 6.91 -17.09 10.88
C PRO A 67 5.55 -17.11 10.18
N LYS A 68 4.64 -17.94 10.70
CA LYS A 68 3.25 -18.02 10.25
C LYS A 68 2.31 -17.79 11.42
N VAL A 69 1.43 -16.82 11.29
CA VAL A 69 0.38 -16.51 12.27
C VAL A 69 -0.97 -16.61 11.58
N ASN A 70 -1.85 -17.48 12.06
CA ASN A 70 -3.22 -17.61 11.62
C ASN A 70 -4.14 -17.39 12.82
N ILE A 71 -5.06 -16.44 12.71
CA ILE A 71 -6.03 -16.14 13.76
C ILE A 71 -7.43 -16.11 13.14
N THR A 72 -8.35 -16.89 13.69
CA THR A 72 -9.72 -17.02 13.19
C THR A 72 -10.72 -16.77 14.31
N GLN A 73 -11.80 -16.03 14.02
CA GLN A 73 -12.89 -15.77 14.98
C GLN A 73 -12.37 -15.16 16.29
N ALA A 74 -11.66 -14.04 16.13
CA ALA A 74 -11.06 -13.31 17.23
C ALA A 74 -11.52 -11.84 17.16
N PRO A 75 -12.31 -11.36 18.14
CA PRO A 75 -12.70 -9.96 18.28
C PRO A 75 -11.56 -8.93 18.08
N THR A 76 -10.45 -9.09 18.81
CA THR A 76 -9.41 -8.05 18.95
C THR A 76 -7.97 -8.59 18.83
N PRO A 77 -7.63 -9.38 17.80
CA PRO A 77 -6.33 -10.04 17.72
C PRO A 77 -5.20 -9.04 17.45
N LYS A 78 -4.07 -9.25 18.11
CA LYS A 78 -2.84 -8.49 17.89
C LYS A 78 -1.71 -9.43 17.48
N ALA A 79 -1.23 -9.28 16.25
CA ALA A 79 -0.06 -9.99 15.75
C ALA A 79 1.09 -8.99 15.52
N ILE A 80 2.23 -9.24 16.15
CA ILE A 80 3.46 -8.45 16.01
C ILE A 80 4.57 -9.38 15.54
N ILE A 81 5.21 -9.05 14.42
CA ILE A 81 6.38 -9.77 13.92
C ILE A 81 7.51 -8.79 13.66
N THR A 82 8.68 -9.05 14.20
CA THR A 82 9.87 -8.19 14.08
C THR A 82 11.08 -9.02 13.67
N HIS A 83 11.93 -8.49 12.78
CA HIS A 83 13.14 -9.19 12.28
C HIS A 83 12.80 -10.57 11.70
N ALA A 84 12.11 -10.57 10.56
CA ALA A 84 11.66 -11.78 9.91
C ALA A 84 11.79 -11.72 8.39
N SER A 85 12.38 -12.72 7.75
CA SER A 85 12.60 -12.70 6.29
C SER A 85 11.29 -12.69 5.50
N THR A 86 10.39 -13.64 5.79
CA THR A 86 9.18 -13.90 4.98
C THR A 86 7.91 -14.13 5.82
N PRO A 87 7.56 -13.23 6.75
CA PRO A 87 6.45 -13.45 7.67
C PRO A 87 5.09 -13.49 6.95
N LYS A 88 4.23 -14.41 7.39
CA LYS A 88 2.84 -14.54 6.92
C LYS A 88 1.88 -14.36 8.09
N VAL A 89 0.98 -13.38 7.98
CA VAL A 89 -0.11 -13.14 8.93
C VAL A 89 -1.43 -13.27 8.19
N ASN A 90 -2.28 -14.17 8.64
CA ASN A 90 -3.65 -14.32 8.16
C ASN A 90 -4.62 -14.12 9.32
N ILE A 91 -5.58 -13.22 9.17
CA ILE A 91 -6.63 -12.99 10.18
C ILE A 91 -8.00 -13.02 9.50
N THR A 92 -8.90 -13.85 10.01
CA THR A 92 -10.23 -14.06 9.42
C THR A 92 -11.31 -13.89 10.48
N GLN A 93 -12.43 -13.24 10.13
CA GLN A 93 -13.57 -13.04 11.05
C GLN A 93 -13.13 -12.36 12.35
N ALA A 94 -12.57 -11.15 12.20
CA ALA A 94 -12.05 -10.38 13.31
C ALA A 94 -12.55 -8.93 13.23
N PRO A 95 -13.40 -8.48 14.16
CA PRO A 95 -13.85 -7.10 14.28
C PRO A 95 -12.75 -6.03 14.17
N THR A 96 -11.68 -6.16 14.95
CA THR A 96 -10.67 -5.10 15.16
C THR A 96 -9.21 -5.58 15.12
N PRO A 97 -8.79 -6.34 14.08
CA PRO A 97 -7.48 -6.97 14.07
C PRO A 97 -6.36 -5.93 13.89
N LYS A 98 -5.25 -6.14 14.59
CA LYS A 98 -4.02 -5.35 14.44
C LYS A 98 -2.86 -6.24 14.05
N ALA A 99 -2.35 -6.06 12.83
CA ALA A 99 -1.14 -6.71 12.34
C ALA A 99 -0.01 -5.66 12.22
N ILE A 100 1.12 -5.92 12.88
CA ILE A 100 2.32 -5.08 12.83
C ILE A 100 3.48 -5.94 12.39
N ILE A 101 4.16 -5.55 11.31
CA ILE A 101 5.33 -6.25 10.80
C ILE A 101 6.45 -5.24 10.59
N THR A 102 7.61 -5.47 11.21
CA THR A 102 8.75 -4.54 11.18
C THR A 102 10.02 -5.27 10.79
N GLN A 103 10.86 -4.65 9.96
CA GLN A 103 12.13 -5.23 9.51
C GLN A 103 11.94 -6.61 8.89
N ALA A 104 11.19 -6.62 7.79
CA ALA A 104 10.85 -7.85 7.08
C ALA A 104 10.99 -7.66 5.58
N PRO A 105 11.91 -8.34 4.88
CA PRO A 105 12.06 -8.26 3.44
C PRO A 105 10.77 -8.50 2.65
N THR A 106 10.03 -9.60 2.90
CA THR A 106 8.89 -9.99 2.06
C THR A 106 7.62 -10.36 2.85
N PRO A 107 7.08 -9.45 3.68
CA PRO A 107 5.95 -9.76 4.54
C PRO A 107 4.66 -9.86 3.75
N LYS A 108 3.79 -10.79 4.17
CA LYS A 108 2.42 -10.94 3.65
C LYS A 108 1.43 -10.86 4.81
N ALA A 109 0.51 -9.89 4.73
CA ALA A 109 -0.61 -9.77 5.64
C ALA A 109 -1.92 -9.90 4.86
N ASN A 110 -2.75 -10.88 5.21
CA ASN A 110 -4.08 -11.07 4.64
C ASN A 110 -5.12 -10.94 5.76
N ILE A 111 -6.11 -10.07 5.57
CA ILE A 111 -7.21 -9.91 6.52
C ILE A 111 -8.55 -9.99 5.78
N THR A 112 -9.45 -10.86 6.24
CA THR A 112 -10.74 -11.11 5.61
C THR A 112 -11.86 -11.01 6.63
N GLN A 113 -13.00 -10.42 6.23
CA GLN A 113 -14.18 -10.26 7.11
C GLN A 113 -13.82 -9.55 8.41
N ALA A 114 -13.34 -8.32 8.27
CA ALA A 114 -12.88 -7.51 9.38
C ALA A 114 -13.42 -6.07 9.28
N PRO A 115 -14.34 -5.65 10.15
CA PRO A 115 -14.84 -4.28 10.24
C PRO A 115 -13.78 -3.17 10.21
N THR A 116 -12.75 -3.28 11.06
CA THR A 116 -11.82 -2.16 11.35
C THR A 116 -10.33 -2.57 11.38
N PRO A 117 -9.81 -3.31 10.37
CA PRO A 117 -8.47 -3.86 10.42
C PRO A 117 -7.40 -2.78 10.34
N LYS A 118 -6.33 -2.95 11.11
CA LYS A 118 -5.13 -2.10 11.09
C LYS A 118 -3.92 -2.94 10.70
N VAL A 119 -3.34 -2.64 9.53
CA VAL A 119 -2.11 -3.27 9.05
C VAL A 119 -1.01 -2.22 8.97
N ASN A 120 0.05 -2.41 9.73
CA ASN A 120 1.24 -1.57 9.69
C ASN A 120 2.45 -2.41 9.26
N ILE A 121 3.12 -2.01 8.19
CA ILE A 121 4.35 -2.66 7.74
C ILE A 121 5.47 -1.62 7.56
N THR A 122 6.58 -1.80 8.28
CA THR A 122 7.69 -0.84 8.28
C THR A 122 9.00 -1.53 7.93
N GLN A 123 9.87 -0.86 7.16
CA GLN A 123 11.19 -1.37 6.78
C GLN A 123 11.09 -2.75 6.10
N ALA A 124 10.49 -2.76 4.91
CA ALA A 124 10.21 -3.99 4.17
C ALA A 124 10.42 -3.80 2.67
N LEU A 125 11.13 -4.74 2.02
CA LEU A 125 11.47 -4.62 0.59
C LEU A 125 10.23 -4.75 -0.32
N THR A 126 9.45 -5.81 -0.15
CA THR A 126 8.33 -6.19 -1.03
C THR A 126 7.03 -6.52 -0.28
N PRO A 127 6.54 -5.63 0.61
CA PRO A 127 5.44 -5.96 1.51
C PRO A 127 4.10 -6.06 0.77
N LYS A 128 3.35 -7.14 1.00
CA LYS A 128 2.00 -7.35 0.47
C LYS A 128 0.97 -7.28 1.60
N ALA A 129 -0.05 -6.45 1.42
CA ALA A 129 -1.21 -6.36 2.32
C ALA A 129 -2.47 -6.55 1.49
N ASN A 130 -3.26 -7.57 1.78
CA ASN A 130 -4.54 -7.83 1.14
C ASN A 130 -5.65 -7.75 2.20
N ILE A 131 -6.68 -6.95 1.94
CA ILE A 131 -7.82 -6.83 2.83
C ILE A 131 -9.12 -7.00 2.02
N THR A 132 -9.98 -7.90 2.48
CA THR A 132 -11.24 -8.22 1.79
C THR A 132 -12.41 -8.15 2.76
N GLN A 133 -13.54 -7.57 2.33
CA GLN A 133 -14.77 -7.43 3.13
C GLN A 133 -14.47 -6.70 4.45
N ALA A 134 -14.07 -5.44 4.34
CA ALA A 134 -13.68 -4.62 5.47
C ALA A 134 -14.26 -3.21 5.36
N PRO A 135 -15.26 -2.83 6.18
CA PRO A 135 -15.82 -1.48 6.25
C PRO A 135 -14.81 -0.33 6.28
N THR A 136 -13.82 -0.38 7.18
CA THR A 136 -12.96 0.78 7.53
C THR A 136 -11.47 0.42 7.66
N PRO A 137 -10.86 -0.28 6.69
CA PRO A 137 -9.49 -0.76 6.82
C PRO A 137 -8.49 0.39 6.83
N LYS A 138 -7.46 0.26 7.65
CA LYS A 138 -6.30 1.15 7.70
C LYS A 138 -5.04 0.36 7.35
N VAL A 139 -4.39 0.73 6.25
CA VAL A 139 -3.11 0.16 5.82
C VAL A 139 -2.06 1.27 5.84
N ASN A 140 -1.01 1.09 6.63
CA ASN A 140 0.14 1.97 6.66
C ASN A 140 1.39 1.19 6.24
N LYS A 141 2.17 1.77 5.32
CA LYS A 141 3.46 1.22 4.91
C LYS A 141 4.51 2.33 4.87
N THR A 142 5.66 2.09 5.49
CA THR A 142 6.70 3.12 5.66
C THR A 142 8.08 2.54 5.42
N GLN A 143 8.91 3.24 4.64
CA GLN A 143 10.25 2.79 4.24
C GLN A 143 10.19 1.42 3.56
N THR A 144 9.46 1.38 2.45
CA THR A 144 9.22 0.13 1.71
C THR A 144 9.43 0.36 0.22
N PRO A 145 10.45 -0.24 -0.42
CA PRO A 145 10.72 -0.09 -1.86
C PRO A 145 9.54 -0.38 -2.80
N THR A 146 8.87 -1.53 -2.63
CA THR A 146 7.88 -2.02 -3.61
C THR A 146 6.56 -2.50 -2.95
N PRO A 147 5.89 -1.66 -2.13
CA PRO A 147 4.72 -2.09 -1.38
C PRO A 147 3.52 -2.34 -2.28
N LYS A 148 2.78 -3.42 -2.01
CA LYS A 148 1.50 -3.74 -2.68
C LYS A 148 0.35 -3.77 -1.68
N ALA A 149 -0.60 -2.84 -1.79
CA ALA A 149 -1.82 -2.83 -0.98
C ALA A 149 -3.02 -3.13 -1.88
N ASN A 150 -3.73 -4.22 -1.61
CA ASN A 150 -4.96 -4.58 -2.32
C ASN A 150 -6.12 -4.56 -1.33
N ILE A 151 -7.19 -3.83 -1.64
CA ILE A 151 -8.38 -3.75 -0.80
C ILE A 151 -9.62 -3.96 -1.67
N THR A 152 -10.50 -4.87 -1.26
CA THR A 152 -11.72 -5.21 -2.00
C THR A 152 -12.93 -5.24 -1.06
N TYR A 153 -14.06 -4.72 -1.51
CA TYR A 153 -15.30 -4.62 -0.73
C TYR A 153 -15.06 -3.85 0.59
N ALA A 154 -14.75 -2.56 0.46
CA ALA A 154 -14.42 -1.72 1.61
C ALA A 154 -15.05 -0.32 1.47
N PRO A 155 -16.12 0.01 2.21
CA PRO A 155 -16.73 1.34 2.26
C PRO A 155 -15.77 2.54 2.35
N THR A 156 -14.83 2.52 3.30
CA THR A 156 -14.04 3.71 3.70
C THR A 156 -12.54 3.40 3.92
N PRO A 157 -11.85 2.75 2.97
CA PRO A 157 -10.47 2.32 3.17
C PRO A 157 -9.54 3.52 3.26
N LYS A 158 -8.57 3.44 4.18
CA LYS A 158 -7.48 4.41 4.33
C LYS A 158 -6.16 3.71 4.07
N VAL A 159 -5.46 4.12 3.03
CA VAL A 159 -4.12 3.63 2.69
C VAL A 159 -3.15 4.79 2.79
N ASN A 160 -2.12 4.64 3.62
CA ASN A 160 -1.00 5.57 3.69
C ASN A 160 0.29 4.82 3.33
N ILE A 161 1.04 5.34 2.36
CA ILE A 161 2.35 4.81 1.99
C ILE A 161 3.35 5.96 1.99
N THR A 162 4.48 5.77 2.67
CA THR A 162 5.54 6.78 2.82
C THR A 162 6.89 6.16 2.52
N ASP A 163 7.77 6.90 1.87
CA ASP A 163 9.14 6.51 1.51
C ASP A 163 9.14 5.18 0.74
N ALA A 164 8.51 5.22 -0.43
CA ALA A 164 8.31 4.05 -1.26
C ALA A 164 8.59 4.37 -2.74
N PRO A 165 9.72 3.92 -3.31
CA PRO A 165 10.02 4.03 -4.74
C PRO A 165 8.88 3.68 -5.70
N THR A 166 8.27 2.50 -5.56
CA THR A 166 7.37 1.91 -6.57
C THR A 166 6.07 1.34 -5.96
N PRO A 167 5.30 2.12 -5.19
CA PRO A 167 4.13 1.61 -4.49
C PRO A 167 3.03 1.27 -5.48
N LYS A 168 2.33 0.17 -5.20
CA LYS A 168 1.14 -0.25 -5.94
C LYS A 168 -0.04 -0.34 -4.98
N VAL A 169 -1.07 0.45 -5.25
CA VAL A 169 -2.34 0.43 -4.51
C VAL A 169 -3.43 0.02 -5.48
N ASN A 170 -4.20 -1.01 -5.13
CA ASN A 170 -5.40 -1.41 -5.85
C ASN A 170 -6.59 -1.42 -4.87
N ILE A 171 -7.63 -0.66 -5.18
CA ILE A 171 -8.86 -0.61 -4.40
C ILE A 171 -10.04 -0.87 -5.33
N THR A 172 -10.88 -1.84 -4.99
CA THR A 172 -12.07 -2.20 -5.78
C THR A 172 -13.30 -2.19 -4.89
N GLN A 173 -14.41 -1.65 -5.39
CA GLN A 173 -15.70 -1.59 -4.70
C GLN A 173 -15.57 -0.92 -3.34
N ALA A 174 -15.20 0.35 -3.40
CA ALA A 174 -14.98 1.18 -2.24
C ALA A 174 -15.65 2.53 -2.41
N PRO A 175 -16.76 2.81 -1.70
CA PRO A 175 -17.46 4.07 -1.81
C PRO A 175 -16.62 5.35 -1.66
N THR A 176 -15.77 5.40 -0.63
CA THR A 176 -15.07 6.62 -0.17
C THR A 176 -13.58 6.36 0.15
N PRO A 177 -12.78 5.78 -0.76
CA PRO A 177 -11.41 5.43 -0.47
C PRO A 177 -10.56 6.68 -0.29
N LYS A 178 -9.64 6.62 0.68
CA LYS A 178 -8.62 7.64 0.92
C LYS A 178 -7.25 7.01 0.77
N VAL A 179 -6.52 7.45 -0.25
CA VAL A 179 -5.16 7.02 -0.52
C VAL A 179 -4.24 8.23 -0.34
N ASN A 180 -3.24 8.10 0.52
CA ASN A 180 -2.16 9.06 0.65
C ASN A 180 -0.84 8.35 0.35
N ILE A 181 -0.08 8.86 -0.62
CA ILE A 181 1.24 8.36 -0.96
C ILE A 181 2.22 9.53 -0.90
N THR A 182 3.33 9.38 -0.20
CA THR A 182 4.32 10.45 0.00
C THR A 182 5.73 9.92 -0.23
N GLN A 183 6.59 10.73 -0.86
CA GLN A 183 7.96 10.34 -1.19
C GLN A 183 7.98 9.04 -2.00
N ALA A 184 7.31 9.09 -3.15
CA ALA A 184 7.17 7.93 -4.02
C ALA A 184 7.46 8.32 -5.47
N PRO A 185 8.65 8.00 -6.01
CA PRO A 185 9.03 8.26 -7.38
C PRO A 185 8.01 7.85 -8.45
N THR A 186 7.56 6.59 -8.40
CA THR A 186 6.75 5.98 -9.48
C THR A 186 5.50 5.26 -8.91
N PRO A 187 4.57 5.97 -8.25
CA PRO A 187 3.43 5.34 -7.60
C PRO A 187 2.40 4.90 -8.64
N LYS A 188 1.84 3.71 -8.45
CA LYS A 188 0.69 3.21 -9.24
C LYS A 188 -0.52 3.04 -8.32
N THR A 189 -1.57 3.78 -8.58
CA THR A 189 -2.83 3.71 -7.83
C THR A 189 -3.96 3.38 -8.79
N ILE A 190 -4.66 2.28 -8.53
CA ILE A 190 -5.85 1.85 -9.27
C ILE A 190 -7.01 1.84 -8.30
N ILE A 191 -8.07 2.58 -8.61
CA ILE A 191 -9.32 2.62 -7.84
C ILE A 191 -10.47 2.34 -8.80
N THR A 192 -11.31 1.36 -8.48
CA THR A 192 -12.42 0.93 -9.35
C THR A 192 -13.71 0.85 -8.56
N GLN A 193 -14.83 1.28 -9.15
CA GLN A 193 -16.16 1.29 -8.51
C GLN A 193 -16.13 2.06 -7.18
N ALA A 194 -15.81 3.35 -7.26
CA ALA A 194 -15.67 4.23 -6.11
C ALA A 194 -16.33 5.57 -6.41
N PRO A 195 -17.47 5.93 -5.79
CA PRO A 195 -18.18 7.15 -6.12
C PRO A 195 -17.44 8.45 -5.75
N THR A 196 -16.72 8.45 -4.62
CA THR A 196 -16.08 9.65 -4.04
C THR A 196 -14.62 9.39 -3.60
N PRO A 197 -13.75 8.91 -4.48
CA PRO A 197 -12.38 8.57 -4.13
C PRO A 197 -11.54 9.83 -3.88
N LYS A 198 -10.67 9.77 -2.87
CA LYS A 198 -9.65 10.78 -2.57
C LYS A 198 -8.27 10.16 -2.68
N ALA A 199 -7.45 10.65 -3.60
CA ALA A 199 -6.06 10.24 -3.74
C ALA A 199 -5.15 11.48 -3.62
N ASN A 200 -4.28 11.51 -2.61
CA ASN A 200 -3.24 12.52 -2.46
C ASN A 200 -1.88 11.84 -2.67
N ILE A 201 -1.12 12.31 -3.66
CA ILE A 201 0.21 11.78 -3.96
C ILE A 201 1.19 12.94 -3.92
N THR A 202 2.19 12.88 -3.03
CA THR A 202 3.16 13.96 -2.82
C THR A 202 4.59 13.47 -3.08
N GLN A 203 5.41 14.34 -3.66
CA GLN A 203 6.78 14.04 -4.07
C GLN A 203 6.85 12.80 -4.99
N ALA A 204 6.08 12.85 -6.08
CA ALA A 204 5.99 11.78 -7.07
C ALA A 204 6.16 12.31 -8.50
N PRO A 205 7.37 12.24 -9.08
CA PRO A 205 7.66 12.67 -10.45
C PRO A 205 6.85 11.92 -11.53
N THR A 206 6.61 10.62 -11.35
CA THR A 206 5.90 9.80 -12.37
C THR A 206 4.71 9.03 -11.77
N PRO A 207 3.67 9.74 -11.30
CA PRO A 207 2.50 9.11 -10.73
C PRO A 207 1.60 8.55 -11.82
N ASN A 208 1.11 7.33 -11.63
CA ASN A 208 0.06 6.73 -12.43
C ASN A 208 -1.16 6.49 -11.53
N VAL A 209 -2.23 7.25 -11.77
CA VAL A 209 -3.49 7.15 -11.03
C VAL A 209 -4.59 6.83 -12.02
N ASN A 210 -5.20 5.66 -11.89
CA ASN A 210 -6.35 5.24 -12.67
C ASN A 210 -7.55 5.09 -11.74
N ILE A 211 -8.59 5.90 -11.97
CA ILE A 211 -9.85 5.83 -11.24
C ILE A 211 -10.97 5.60 -12.25
N THR A 212 -11.68 4.47 -12.13
CA THR A 212 -12.82 4.15 -13.01
C THR A 212 -14.12 4.03 -12.23
N HIS A 213 -15.25 4.33 -12.89
CA HIS A 213 -16.59 4.31 -12.30
C HIS A 213 -16.69 5.21 -11.06
N SER A 214 -16.31 6.48 -11.23
CA SER A 214 -16.29 7.50 -10.19
C SER A 214 -16.89 8.81 -10.71
N PRO A 215 -18.08 9.22 -10.27
CA PRO A 215 -18.66 10.52 -10.62
C PRO A 215 -17.91 11.70 -9.99
N THR A 216 -17.27 11.54 -8.83
CA THR A 216 -16.63 12.66 -8.12
C THR A 216 -15.23 12.35 -7.58
N PRO A 217 -14.25 12.05 -8.46
CA PRO A 217 -12.88 11.79 -8.03
C PRO A 217 -12.18 13.08 -7.55
N LYS A 218 -11.46 13.00 -6.43
CA LYS A 218 -10.53 14.04 -5.97
C LYS A 218 -9.12 13.50 -5.99
N VAL A 219 -8.31 13.98 -6.93
CA VAL A 219 -6.91 13.57 -7.10
C VAL A 219 -6.02 14.78 -6.95
N ASN A 220 -5.16 14.79 -5.93
CA ASN A 220 -4.14 15.81 -5.72
C ASN A 220 -2.77 15.16 -5.93
N ILE A 221 -2.01 15.69 -6.88
CA ILE A 221 -0.65 15.24 -7.14
C ILE A 221 0.27 16.44 -6.97
N THR A 222 1.15 16.38 -5.98
CA THR A 222 2.16 17.42 -5.71
C THR A 222 3.52 16.83 -5.99
N GLN A 223 4.27 17.40 -6.92
CA GLN A 223 5.67 17.02 -7.14
C GLN A 223 6.56 17.88 -6.23
N ALA A 224 7.78 17.43 -5.92
CA ALA A 224 8.81 18.39 -5.48
C ALA A 224 9.00 19.44 -6.59
N PRO A 225 9.35 20.68 -6.26
CA PRO A 225 8.94 21.85 -7.02
C PRO A 225 9.46 21.80 -8.47
N THR A 226 8.55 21.91 -9.44
CA THR A 226 8.81 22.79 -10.58
C THR A 226 9.34 24.11 -10.01
N PRO A 227 10.41 24.72 -10.57
CA PRO A 227 10.92 26.00 -10.06
C PRO A 227 9.72 26.91 -9.83
N LYS A 228 9.63 27.57 -8.66
CA LYS A 228 8.48 28.37 -8.23
C LYS A 228 8.19 29.49 -9.23
N GLY A 229 7.57 29.15 -10.35
CA GLY A 229 7.08 30.04 -11.38
C GLY A 229 5.68 30.46 -11.00
N LYS A 230 5.33 31.70 -11.26
CA LYS A 230 4.00 32.28 -11.04
C LYS A 230 2.90 31.63 -11.92
N VAL A 231 3.20 30.50 -12.55
CA VAL A 231 2.44 29.84 -13.62
C VAL A 231 2.16 28.40 -13.20
N THR A 232 0.88 28.04 -13.11
CA THR A 232 0.43 26.69 -12.78
C THR A 232 0.20 25.89 -14.05
N LEU A 233 0.71 24.65 -14.11
CA LEU A 233 0.40 23.74 -15.20
C LEU A 233 -1.09 23.36 -15.20
N PRO A 234 -1.68 23.11 -16.38
CA PRO A 234 -3.05 22.61 -16.51
C PRO A 234 -3.19 21.20 -15.91
N CYS A 235 -4.43 20.73 -15.73
CA CYS A 235 -4.65 19.42 -15.10
C CYS A 235 -4.18 18.27 -16.01
N TYR A 236 -3.96 17.08 -15.42
CA TYR A 236 -3.44 15.91 -16.16
C TYR A 236 -4.25 15.58 -17.42
N ASN A 237 -5.59 15.63 -17.32
CA ASN A 237 -6.46 15.30 -18.46
C ASN A 237 -6.29 16.31 -19.60
N GLU A 238 -6.20 17.61 -19.28
CA GLU A 238 -5.97 18.67 -20.27
C GLU A 238 -4.58 18.53 -20.92
N MET A 239 -3.55 18.25 -20.11
CA MET A 239 -2.19 18.05 -20.60
C MET A 239 -2.08 16.82 -21.52
N MET A 240 -2.76 15.72 -21.18
CA MET A 240 -2.78 14.54 -22.04
C MET A 240 -3.53 14.78 -23.35
N LEU A 241 -4.65 15.50 -23.31
CA LEU A 241 -5.37 15.89 -24.53
C LEU A 241 -4.50 16.77 -25.44
N ASP A 242 -3.75 17.71 -24.85
CA ASP A 242 -2.81 18.56 -25.59
C ASP A 242 -1.68 17.76 -26.23
N ILE A 243 -1.04 16.84 -25.46
CA ILE A 243 0.01 15.95 -25.98
C ILE A 243 -0.52 15.11 -27.15
N GLU A 244 -1.71 14.50 -27.02
CA GLU A 244 -2.30 13.69 -28.07
C GLU A 244 -2.60 14.52 -29.33
N SER A 245 -3.10 15.75 -29.16
CA SER A 245 -3.35 16.70 -30.24
C SER A 245 -2.06 17.08 -30.97
N LYS A 246 -1.01 17.48 -30.24
CA LYS A 246 0.30 17.85 -30.82
C LYS A 246 0.99 16.67 -31.49
N GLN A 247 0.91 15.46 -30.91
CA GLN A 247 1.43 14.25 -31.56
C GLN A 247 0.67 13.90 -32.85
N LYS A 248 -0.64 14.16 -32.91
CA LYS A 248 -1.45 13.97 -34.12
C LYS A 248 -1.07 14.98 -35.20
N ALA A 249 -0.95 16.27 -34.85
CA ALA A 249 -0.51 17.32 -35.76
C ALA A 249 0.90 17.05 -36.31
N LEU A 250 1.83 16.65 -35.45
CA LEU A 250 3.20 16.31 -35.84
C LEU A 250 3.25 15.13 -36.82
N LYS A 251 2.43 14.09 -36.61
CA LYS A 251 2.29 12.95 -37.53
C LYS A 251 1.67 13.31 -38.88
N GLN A 252 0.87 14.38 -38.93
CA GLN A 252 0.28 14.89 -40.17
C GLN A 252 1.27 15.78 -40.94
N LYS A 253 2.13 16.53 -40.21
CA LYS A 253 3.02 17.54 -40.78
C LYS A 253 4.39 16.99 -41.18
N TYR A 254 4.89 15.95 -40.52
CA TYR A 254 6.23 15.37 -40.76
C TYR A 254 6.20 13.91 -41.17
N VAL A 255 7.22 13.49 -41.94
CA VAL A 255 7.43 12.09 -42.35
C VAL A 255 7.75 11.24 -41.13
N LYS A 256 7.09 10.07 -41.00
CA LYS A 256 7.30 9.11 -39.90
C LYS A 256 8.73 8.55 -39.90
N THR A 257 9.64 9.23 -39.23
CA THR A 257 11.00 8.77 -38.95
C THR A 257 11.37 9.07 -37.51
N HIS A 258 12.36 8.36 -36.96
CA HIS A 258 12.80 8.53 -35.57
C HIS A 258 13.28 9.98 -35.27
N LYS A 259 13.74 10.70 -36.30
CA LYS A 259 14.24 12.07 -36.21
C LYS A 259 13.16 13.13 -35.98
N HIS A 260 11.89 12.86 -36.29
CA HIS A 260 10.81 13.84 -36.18
C HIS A 260 9.91 13.65 -34.95
N THR A 261 10.28 12.77 -34.01
CA THR A 261 9.46 12.48 -32.82
C THR A 261 9.31 13.66 -31.86
N VAL A 262 10.16 14.68 -31.98
CA VAL A 262 10.20 15.91 -31.15
C VAL A 262 10.28 17.19 -31.99
N ALA A 263 9.92 17.11 -33.28
CA ALA A 263 9.98 18.27 -34.17
C ALA A 263 8.94 19.33 -33.74
N VAL A 264 9.38 20.59 -33.61
CA VAL A 264 8.51 21.73 -33.28
C VAL A 264 8.83 22.90 -34.20
N GLU A 265 7.83 23.72 -34.49
CA GLU A 265 8.07 24.99 -35.15
C GLU A 265 8.55 26.01 -34.14
N TYR A 266 9.73 26.56 -34.39
CA TYR A 266 10.43 27.41 -33.44
C TYR A 266 9.59 28.60 -32.98
N ILE A 267 8.93 29.31 -33.92
CA ILE A 267 8.17 30.52 -33.61
C ILE A 267 6.93 30.19 -32.76
N GLU A 268 6.10 29.23 -33.20
CA GLU A 268 4.89 28.83 -32.47
C GLU A 268 5.22 28.32 -31.06
N TYR A 269 6.29 27.54 -30.95
CA TYR A 269 6.75 26.99 -29.68
C TYR A 269 7.27 28.09 -28.73
N MET A 270 8.06 29.03 -29.24
CA MET A 270 8.56 30.15 -28.44
C MET A 270 7.42 31.09 -28.01
N ASP A 271 6.42 31.32 -28.85
CA ASP A 271 5.22 32.09 -28.53
C ASP A 271 4.36 31.41 -27.46
N GLU A 272 4.20 30.09 -27.53
CA GLU A 272 3.52 29.28 -26.51
C GLU A 272 4.23 29.40 -25.16
N LEU A 273 5.56 29.24 -25.13
CA LEU A 273 6.37 29.42 -23.91
C LEU A 273 6.33 30.85 -23.39
N ALA A 274 6.36 31.85 -24.27
CA ALA A 274 6.31 33.26 -23.87
C ALA A 274 4.93 33.65 -23.32
N THR A 275 3.85 33.09 -23.88
CA THR A 275 2.49 33.25 -23.38
C THR A 275 2.34 32.64 -21.99
N LEU A 276 2.85 31.42 -21.81
CA LEU A 276 2.83 30.73 -20.51
C LEU A 276 3.59 31.52 -19.44
N ASN A 277 4.69 32.18 -19.81
CA ASN A 277 5.50 32.98 -18.88
C ASN A 277 5.07 34.45 -18.78
N GLY A 278 4.03 34.88 -19.51
CA GLY A 278 3.56 36.27 -19.54
C GLY A 278 4.59 37.27 -20.10
N CYS A 279 5.53 36.80 -20.91
CA CYS A 279 6.58 37.62 -21.53
C CYS A 279 6.46 37.71 -23.06
N ARG A 280 5.34 37.26 -23.63
CA ARG A 280 5.07 37.42 -25.07
C ARG A 280 4.94 38.91 -25.39
N PRO A 281 5.77 39.45 -26.30
CA PRO A 281 5.65 40.85 -26.70
C PRO A 281 4.33 41.08 -27.45
N ASP A 282 3.59 42.11 -27.05
CA ASP A 282 2.45 42.60 -27.81
C ASP A 282 2.98 43.40 -29.00
N LEU A 283 2.90 42.81 -30.19
CA LEU A 283 3.41 43.41 -31.42
C LEU A 283 2.43 44.40 -32.05
N GLY A 284 1.30 44.70 -31.40
CA GLY A 284 0.40 45.79 -31.79
C GLY A 284 0.01 45.72 -33.26
N MET A 285 -0.71 44.66 -33.66
CA MET A 285 -1.40 44.65 -34.95
C MET A 285 -2.81 45.20 -34.71
N SER A 286 -3.00 46.51 -34.98
CA SER A 286 -4.31 47.08 -35.31
C SER A 286 -4.78 46.58 -36.67
#